data_AF-A0A812X023-F1
#
_entry.id   AF-A0A812X023-F1
#
_cell.length_a   1.000
_cell.length_b   1.000
_cell.length_c   1.000
_cell.angle_alpha   90.00
_cell.angle_beta   90.00
_cell.angle_gamma   90.00
#
_symmetry.space_group_name_H-M   'P 1'
#
loop_
_entity.id
_entity.type
_entity.pdbx_description
1 polymer ?
#
loop_
_entity_poly.entity_id
_entity_poly.type
_entity_poly.pdbx_seq_one_letter_code
_entity_poly.pdbx_strand_id
1 'polypeptide(L)'
;MAGAHKPSLRGALLFVSYFLCSLLLSMLEDSFALHFWKLFRNGAAALGSFLLSFCISWTDRLCLSSRIEMFCTLTCLTFTWLVGLIVGFMMLGHTLLLILAVGPAMGMLARHGFADGMGEATVEVRAARARRRTIFFEGDVSHEPGDACVVSWPGKYATAWDHLVASAPGQTSAAVVFLPEGSKNFGKHSPIPRREGIDGRCWCMPLYGEEKAWGCRWWALWIENVERAVQHRAELQVYFFEGARDKGKVVSFETAGQENLRREALLKKMRDFKSCDHFRRAMEAGLKNLRRKVRYDSSSQYSREKYRLFLRWLPAVDRKFLEDSDGLGNSQKAEVAWLEKKGYQYTAVDISRWLRPVPAKGDPMTNRPHKLGRQMDSE
;
A
#
# COMPACT_ATOMS: atom_id res chain seq x y z
N MET A 1 34.59 4.26 83.37
CA MET A 1 35.44 4.20 82.17
C MET A 1 34.96 3.04 81.30
N ALA A 2 34.17 3.33 80.26
CA ALA A 2 33.70 2.33 79.30
C ALA A 2 34.01 2.87 77.90
N GLY A 3 34.76 2.09 77.13
CA GLY A 3 35.39 2.51 75.88
C GLY A 3 34.38 2.77 74.75
N ALA A 4 34.54 3.91 74.07
CA ALA A 4 33.79 4.23 72.87
C ALA A 4 34.18 3.26 71.74
N HIS A 5 33.23 2.42 71.34
CA HIS A 5 33.37 1.53 70.19
C HIS A 5 33.39 2.38 68.90
N LYS A 6 34.56 2.48 68.26
CA LYS A 6 34.69 3.10 66.94
C LYS A 6 33.91 2.27 65.91
N PRO A 7 33.20 2.91 64.96
CA PRO A 7 32.50 2.20 63.91
C PRO A 7 33.49 1.32 63.14
N SER A 8 33.15 0.04 62.96
CA SER A 8 34.08 -0.91 62.36
C SER A 8 34.34 -0.50 60.91
N LEU A 9 35.62 -0.36 60.56
CA LEU A 9 36.11 -0.05 59.21
C LEU A 9 35.48 -0.98 58.14
N ARG A 10 35.08 -2.20 58.54
CA ARG A 10 34.37 -3.17 57.70
C ARG A 10 33.02 -2.67 57.21
N GLY A 11 32.25 -1.94 58.02
CA GLY A 11 30.95 -1.40 57.62
C GLY A 11 31.06 -0.31 56.56
N ALA A 12 32.05 0.58 56.69
CA ALA A 12 32.33 1.62 55.71
C ALA A 12 32.84 1.02 54.38
N LEU A 13 33.71 0.01 54.44
CA LEU A 13 34.23 -0.66 53.24
C LEU A 13 33.16 -1.44 52.47
N LEU A 14 32.22 -2.09 53.16
CA LEU A 14 31.09 -2.77 52.53
C LEU A 14 30.13 -1.79 51.83
N PHE A 15 29.89 -0.62 52.44
CA PHE A 15 29.07 0.43 51.82
C PHE A 15 29.71 1.00 50.55
N VAL A 16 31.01 1.30 50.60
CA VAL A 16 31.75 1.82 49.43
C VAL A 16 31.82 0.76 48.32
N SER A 17 32.05 -0.50 48.66
CA SER A 17 32.09 -1.61 47.68
C SER A 17 30.74 -1.81 46.98
N TYR A 18 29.63 -1.82 47.74
CA TYR A 18 28.28 -1.93 47.18
C TYR A 18 27.93 -0.76 46.26
N PHE A 19 28.32 0.46 46.65
CA PHE A 19 28.08 1.67 45.86
C PHE A 19 28.86 1.64 44.53
N LEU A 20 30.14 1.28 44.56
CA LEU A 20 30.98 1.19 43.35
C LEU A 20 30.55 0.05 42.42
N CYS A 21 30.14 -1.09 42.97
CA CYS A 21 29.67 -2.22 42.17
C CYS A 21 28.33 -1.90 41.46
N SER A 22 27.44 -1.18 42.16
CA SER A 22 26.18 -0.69 41.57
C SER A 22 26.42 0.36 40.48
N LEU A 23 27.42 1.23 40.66
CA LEU A 23 27.82 2.23 39.67
C LEU A 23 28.39 1.58 38.40
N LEU A 24 29.26 0.58 38.55
CA LEU A 24 29.88 -0.14 37.42
C LEU A 24 28.86 -0.97 36.62
N LEU A 25 27.94 -1.68 37.29
CA LEU A 25 26.87 -2.42 36.61
C LEU A 25 25.91 -1.48 35.85
N SER A 26 25.77 -0.24 36.31
CA SER A 26 24.95 0.78 35.64
C SER A 26 25.62 1.45 34.44
N MET A 27 26.91 1.21 34.18
CA MET A 27 27.58 1.75 32.99
C MET A 27 27.51 0.81 31.78
N LEU A 28 26.89 -0.37 31.92
CA LEU A 28 26.88 -1.45 30.91
C LEU A 28 25.57 -1.59 30.11
N GLU A 29 24.54 -0.75 30.32
CA GLU A 29 23.24 -0.84 29.60
C GLU A 29 22.91 0.48 28.81
N ASP A 30 22.42 0.34 27.57
CA ASP A 30 22.38 1.42 26.55
C ASP A 30 21.24 2.47 26.65
N SER A 31 20.62 2.71 27.81
CA SER A 31 19.51 3.68 27.90
C SER A 31 19.58 4.61 29.12
N PHE A 32 20.17 5.79 28.92
CA PHE A 32 20.38 6.84 29.94
C PHE A 32 19.11 7.20 30.76
N ALA A 33 17.92 7.16 30.15
CA ALA A 33 16.67 7.52 30.84
C ALA A 33 16.23 6.47 31.87
N LEU A 34 16.36 5.17 31.55
CA LEU A 34 16.08 4.10 32.52
C LEU A 34 17.14 4.08 33.64
N HIS A 35 18.36 4.51 33.34
CA HIS A 35 19.48 4.58 34.28
C HIS A 35 19.26 5.64 35.35
N PHE A 36 18.92 6.86 34.93
CA PHE A 36 18.66 7.95 35.85
C PHE A 36 17.55 7.59 36.85
N TRP A 37 16.50 6.90 36.36
CA TRP A 37 15.38 6.46 37.20
C TRP A 37 15.76 5.38 38.21
N LYS A 38 16.54 4.36 37.80
CA LYS A 38 17.04 3.32 38.72
C LYS A 38 17.97 3.92 39.78
N LEU A 39 18.88 4.84 39.39
CA LEU A 39 19.83 5.47 40.30
C LEU A 39 19.12 6.34 41.35
N PHE A 40 18.14 7.14 40.91
CA PHE A 40 17.36 8.00 41.80
C PHE A 40 16.51 7.19 42.79
N ARG A 41 15.83 6.14 42.32
CA ARG A 41 15.03 5.25 43.19
C ARG A 41 15.88 4.59 44.28
N ASN A 42 17.05 4.08 43.90
CA ASN A 42 17.94 3.40 44.84
C ASN A 42 18.57 4.40 45.83
N GLY A 43 18.91 5.62 45.38
CA GLY A 43 19.39 6.70 46.24
C GLY A 43 18.36 7.14 47.27
N ALA A 44 17.10 7.31 46.87
CA ALA A 44 16.00 7.67 47.76
C ALA A 44 15.74 6.59 48.83
N ALA A 45 15.77 5.31 48.45
CA ALA A 45 15.60 4.20 49.38
C ALA A 45 16.76 4.11 50.41
N ALA A 46 18.00 4.35 49.96
CA ALA A 46 19.17 4.36 50.84
C ALA A 46 19.12 5.53 51.85
N LEU A 47 18.74 6.72 51.40
CA LEU A 47 18.59 7.89 52.25
C LEU A 47 17.47 7.69 53.29
N GLY A 48 16.32 7.15 52.87
CA GLY A 48 15.22 6.83 53.78
C GLY A 48 15.61 5.80 54.84
N SER A 49 16.36 4.77 54.45
CA SER A 49 16.87 3.74 55.37
C SER A 49 17.88 4.30 56.36
N PHE A 50 18.75 5.22 55.91
CA PHE A 50 19.72 5.90 56.77
C PHE A 50 19.02 6.81 57.80
N LEU A 51 18.04 7.62 57.37
CA LEU A 51 17.29 8.50 58.25
C LEU A 51 16.49 7.71 59.29
N LEU A 52 15.86 6.60 58.89
CA LEU A 52 15.15 5.73 59.83
C LEU A 52 16.11 5.12 60.87
N SER A 53 17.28 4.63 60.42
CA SER A 53 18.30 4.08 61.31
C SER A 53 18.89 5.13 62.25
N PHE A 54 19.06 6.36 61.76
CA PHE A 54 19.49 7.51 62.56
C PHE A 54 18.45 7.88 63.62
N CYS A 55 17.16 7.91 63.27
CA CYS A 55 16.07 8.14 64.22
C CYS A 55 16.02 7.06 65.30
N ILE A 56 16.11 5.77 64.93
CA ILE A 56 16.14 4.65 65.88
C ILE A 56 17.38 4.72 66.79
N SER A 57 18.55 5.01 66.23
CA SER A 57 19.79 5.13 67.02
C SER A 57 19.79 6.36 67.94
N TRP A 58 19.01 7.40 67.62
CA TRP A 58 18.88 8.61 68.42
C TRP A 58 17.90 8.41 69.58
N THR A 59 16.82 7.65 69.38
CA THR A 59 15.86 7.31 70.44
C THR A 59 16.48 6.44 71.54
N ASP A 60 17.49 5.62 71.22
CA ASP A 60 18.16 4.78 72.22
C ASP A 60 19.12 5.54 73.18
N ARG A 61 19.47 6.80 72.90
CA ARG A 61 20.50 7.54 73.68
C ARG A 61 19.97 8.61 74.63
N LEU A 62 18.67 8.89 74.63
CA LEU A 62 18.09 9.95 75.46
C LEU A 62 17.05 9.37 76.43
N CYS A 63 17.45 9.14 77.67
CA CYS A 63 16.52 8.83 78.76
C CYS A 63 15.79 10.12 79.20
N LEU A 64 14.73 10.54 78.51
CA LEU A 64 13.87 11.65 78.98
C LEU A 64 12.40 11.53 78.53
N SER A 65 11.53 11.31 79.52
CA SER A 65 10.06 11.56 79.59
C SER A 65 9.21 11.42 78.31
N SER A 66 8.52 10.28 78.24
CA SER A 66 7.62 9.69 77.23
C SER A 66 6.65 10.55 76.38
N ARG A 67 6.49 11.86 76.59
CA ARG A 67 5.52 12.68 75.81
C ARG A 67 6.16 13.51 74.70
N ILE A 68 7.39 13.97 74.88
CA ILE A 68 8.08 14.79 73.87
C ILE A 68 8.58 13.91 72.73
N GLU A 69 9.03 12.68 73.02
CA GLU A 69 9.49 11.72 72.02
C GLU A 69 8.40 11.32 71.03
N MET A 70 7.20 11.06 71.53
CA MET A 70 6.05 10.72 70.69
C MET A 70 5.68 11.89 69.77
N PHE A 71 5.72 13.13 70.28
CA PHE A 71 5.44 14.32 69.49
C PHE A 71 6.51 14.56 68.42
N CYS A 72 7.79 14.47 68.76
CA CYS A 72 8.89 14.64 67.82
C CYS A 72 8.89 13.53 66.74
N THR A 73 8.64 12.28 67.13
CA THR A 73 8.56 11.16 66.19
C THR A 73 7.39 11.31 65.23
N LEU A 74 6.20 11.69 65.73
CA LEU A 74 5.03 11.94 64.90
C LEU A 74 5.23 13.13 63.96
N THR A 75 5.94 14.17 64.43
CA THR A 75 6.27 15.35 63.60
C THR A 75 7.27 15.00 62.51
N CYS A 76 8.30 14.20 62.81
CA CYS A 76 9.25 13.73 61.81
C CYS A 76 8.60 12.79 60.78
N LEU A 77 7.73 11.88 61.21
CA LEU A 77 7.02 10.98 60.30
C LEU A 77 6.04 11.74 59.39
N THR A 78 5.28 12.70 59.93
CA THR A 78 4.37 13.52 59.13
C THR A 78 5.13 14.43 58.16
N PHE A 79 6.25 15.02 58.58
CA PHE A 79 7.10 15.81 57.68
C PHE A 79 7.70 14.95 56.55
N THR A 80 8.20 13.76 56.86
CA THR A 80 8.75 12.84 55.85
C THR A 80 7.68 12.40 54.85
N TRP A 81 6.46 12.13 55.33
CA TRP A 81 5.33 11.79 54.48
C TRP A 81 4.89 12.96 53.59
N LEU A 82 4.82 14.18 54.13
CA LEU A 82 4.47 15.38 53.38
C LEU A 82 5.50 15.70 52.28
N VAL A 83 6.80 15.58 52.59
CA VAL A 83 7.87 15.75 51.60
C VAL A 83 7.77 14.67 50.51
N GLY A 84 7.47 13.42 50.88
CA GLY A 84 7.21 12.34 49.92
C GLY A 84 6.04 12.62 48.98
N LEU A 85 4.94 13.18 49.49
CA LEU A 85 3.79 13.59 48.68
C LEU A 85 4.11 14.77 47.74
N ILE A 86 4.83 15.78 48.22
CA ILE A 86 5.21 16.93 47.40
C ILE A 86 6.14 16.49 46.26
N VAL A 87 7.13 15.64 46.54
CA VAL A 87 8.01 15.07 45.51
C VAL A 87 7.22 14.20 44.53
N GLY A 88 6.31 13.36 45.03
CA GLY A 88 5.42 12.56 44.20
C GLY A 88 4.54 13.40 43.27
N PHE A 89 3.99 14.50 43.78
CA PHE A 89 3.15 15.44 43.02
C PHE A 89 3.95 16.22 41.97
N MET A 90 5.16 16.69 42.30
CA MET A 90 6.05 17.34 41.34
C MET A 90 6.51 16.38 40.23
N MET A 91 6.75 15.11 40.57
CA MET A 91 7.10 14.06 39.61
C MET A 91 5.91 13.69 38.72
N LEU A 92 4.69 13.59 39.27
CA LEU A 92 3.47 13.38 38.48
C LEU A 92 3.19 14.59 37.57
N GLY A 93 3.40 15.81 38.06
CA GLY A 93 3.25 17.04 37.28
C GLY A 93 4.19 17.08 36.08
N HIS A 94 5.48 16.77 36.27
CA HIS A 94 6.44 16.70 35.17
C HIS A 94 6.16 15.55 34.20
N THR A 95 5.76 14.39 34.71
CA THR A 95 5.42 13.22 33.86
C THR A 95 4.14 13.49 33.05
N LEU A 96 3.14 14.12 33.66
CA LEU A 96 1.90 14.52 32.99
C LEU A 96 2.16 15.64 31.97
N LEU A 97 3.02 16.61 32.28
CA LEU A 97 3.45 17.65 31.35
C LEU A 97 4.24 17.06 30.17
N LEU A 98 5.12 16.07 30.41
CA LEU A 98 5.81 15.34 29.35
C LEU A 98 4.84 14.51 28.51
N ILE A 99 3.87 13.83 29.11
CA ILE A 99 2.84 13.07 28.37
C ILE A 99 1.95 14.01 27.56
N LEU A 100 1.59 15.18 28.08
CA LEU A 100 0.78 16.17 27.37
C LEU A 100 1.56 16.95 26.30
N ALA A 101 2.87 17.18 26.48
CA ALA A 101 3.71 17.87 25.50
C ALA A 101 4.26 16.93 24.42
N VAL A 102 4.70 15.73 24.82
CA VAL A 102 5.32 14.72 23.94
C VAL A 102 4.27 13.78 23.36
N GLY A 103 3.16 13.52 24.03
CA GLY A 103 2.09 12.64 23.54
C GLY A 103 1.47 13.08 22.21
N PRO A 104 1.11 14.36 22.01
CA PRO A 104 0.64 14.86 20.72
C PRO A 104 1.73 14.80 19.63
N ALA A 105 2.99 15.08 19.97
CA ALA A 105 4.11 15.01 19.03
C ALA A 105 4.44 13.55 18.62
N MET A 106 4.46 12.63 19.57
CA MET A 106 4.60 11.18 19.34
C MET A 106 3.39 10.60 18.63
N GLY A 107 2.18 11.10 18.90
CA GLY A 107 0.96 10.73 18.18
C GLY A 107 0.97 11.20 16.72
N MET A 108 1.51 12.39 16.45
CA MET A 108 1.75 12.88 15.09
C MET A 108 2.87 12.10 14.39
N LEU A 109 3.98 11.82 15.08
CA LEU A 109 5.08 10.99 14.56
C LEU A 109 4.66 9.53 14.34
N ALA A 110 3.80 8.95 15.18
CA ALA A 110 3.26 7.61 14.98
C ALA A 110 2.22 7.58 13.85
N ARG A 111 1.40 8.63 13.69
CA ARG A 111 0.54 8.78 12.51
C ARG A 111 1.33 8.97 11.22
N HIS A 112 2.51 9.56 11.26
CA HIS A 112 3.38 9.71 10.08
C HIS A 112 4.40 8.58 9.90
N GLY A 113 4.72 7.81 10.94
CA GLY A 113 5.76 6.77 10.92
C GLY A 113 5.24 5.33 10.94
N PHE A 114 4.03 5.08 11.46
CA PHE A 114 3.48 3.72 11.62
C PHE A 114 2.18 3.46 10.85
N ALA A 115 1.49 4.47 10.33
CA ALA A 115 0.27 4.27 9.56
C ALA A 115 0.52 3.68 8.15
N ASP A 116 1.74 3.80 7.62
CA ASP A 116 2.07 3.38 6.26
C ASP A 116 2.93 2.08 6.21
N GLY A 117 3.66 1.75 7.27
CA GLY A 117 4.82 0.83 7.17
C GLY A 117 4.56 -0.67 7.03
N MET A 118 3.41 -1.24 7.46
CA MET A 118 3.23 -2.70 7.38
C MET A 118 2.35 -3.18 6.21
N GLY A 119 1.75 -2.25 5.48
CA GLY A 119 1.11 -2.51 4.18
C GLY A 119 2.00 -2.12 3.00
N GLU A 120 2.79 -1.05 3.13
CA GLU A 120 3.54 -0.46 2.03
C GLU A 120 4.77 -1.23 1.58
N ALA A 121 5.49 -1.93 2.45
CA ALA A 121 6.69 -2.68 2.02
C ALA A 121 6.37 -3.72 0.92
N THR A 122 5.15 -4.26 0.91
CA THR A 122 4.69 -5.13 -0.20
C THR A 122 4.14 -4.38 -1.41
N VAL A 123 3.68 -3.13 -1.23
CA VAL A 123 3.21 -2.24 -2.30
C VAL A 123 4.40 -1.60 -3.02
N GLU A 124 5.43 -1.16 -2.30
CA GLU A 124 6.63 -0.53 -2.83
C GLU A 124 7.51 -1.54 -3.57
N VAL A 125 7.71 -2.76 -3.04
CA VAL A 125 8.36 -3.86 -3.78
C VAL A 125 7.53 -4.28 -5.00
N ARG A 126 6.19 -4.20 -4.94
CA ARG A 126 5.32 -4.43 -6.11
C ARG A 126 5.36 -3.29 -7.11
N ALA A 127 5.43 -2.04 -6.67
CA ALA A 127 5.54 -0.85 -7.51
C ALA A 127 6.91 -0.82 -8.19
N ALA A 128 7.98 -1.14 -7.47
CA ALA A 128 9.33 -1.31 -8.01
C ALA A 128 9.41 -2.49 -9.01
N ARG A 129 8.71 -3.60 -8.75
CA ARG A 129 8.63 -4.74 -9.69
C ARG A 129 7.73 -4.46 -10.89
N ALA A 130 6.67 -3.67 -10.71
CA ALA A 130 5.84 -3.15 -11.80
C ALA A 130 6.61 -2.14 -12.65
N ARG A 131 7.44 -1.29 -12.04
CA ARG A 131 8.40 -0.39 -12.70
C ARG A 131 9.44 -1.14 -13.53
N ARG A 132 9.90 -2.34 -13.09
CA ARG A 132 10.79 -3.19 -13.90
C ARG A 132 10.12 -3.89 -15.08
N ARG A 133 8.80 -3.76 -15.26
CA ARG A 133 8.03 -4.30 -16.38
C ARG A 133 7.17 -3.25 -17.06
N THR A 134 7.58 -1.98 -16.97
CA THR A 134 6.91 -0.92 -17.73
C THR A 134 7.22 -1.12 -19.20
N ILE A 135 6.22 -1.58 -19.95
CA ILE A 135 6.24 -1.56 -21.40
C ILE A 135 6.32 -0.09 -21.78
N PHE A 136 7.44 0.33 -22.36
CA PHE A 136 7.55 1.61 -23.06
C PHE A 136 7.43 1.29 -24.55
N PHE A 137 6.46 1.90 -25.22
CA PHE A 137 6.24 1.70 -26.65
C PHE A 137 5.47 2.90 -27.19
N GLU A 138 6.01 3.61 -28.18
CA GLU A 138 5.37 4.80 -28.77
C GLU A 138 4.54 4.47 -30.02
N GLY A 139 4.47 3.19 -30.40
CA GLY A 139 3.85 2.73 -31.64
C GLY A 139 4.86 2.58 -32.77
N ASP A 140 4.67 1.55 -33.60
CA ASP A 140 5.40 1.31 -34.84
C ASP A 140 4.44 0.70 -35.85
N VAL A 141 4.06 1.47 -36.88
CA VAL A 141 2.98 1.11 -37.80
C VAL A 141 3.59 0.71 -39.14
N SER A 142 3.35 -0.53 -39.57
CA SER A 142 3.76 -1.05 -40.88
C SER A 142 3.14 -0.22 -42.01
N HIS A 143 3.92 -0.04 -43.09
CA HIS A 143 3.47 0.64 -44.30
C HIS A 143 2.77 -0.31 -45.29
N GLU A 144 2.88 -1.62 -45.08
CA GLU A 144 2.34 -2.63 -45.99
C GLU A 144 0.80 -2.72 -45.86
N PRO A 145 0.04 -2.55 -46.95
CA PRO A 145 -1.42 -2.64 -46.91
C PRO A 145 -1.92 -4.03 -46.53
N GLY A 146 -2.97 -4.08 -45.70
CA GLY A 146 -3.57 -5.33 -45.24
C GLY A 146 -2.88 -5.98 -44.05
N ASP A 147 -1.71 -5.50 -43.62
CA ASP A 147 -1.05 -5.98 -42.40
C ASP A 147 -1.94 -5.73 -41.17
N ALA A 148 -1.98 -6.69 -40.26
CA ALA A 148 -2.65 -6.55 -38.98
C ALA A 148 -1.94 -5.51 -38.10
N CYS A 149 -2.65 -4.47 -37.67
CA CYS A 149 -2.14 -3.43 -36.78
C CYS A 149 -2.86 -3.47 -35.43
N VAL A 150 -2.12 -3.68 -34.34
CA VAL A 150 -2.69 -3.65 -32.99
C VAL A 150 -2.97 -2.21 -32.56
N VAL A 151 -4.24 -1.82 -32.55
CA VAL A 151 -4.65 -0.46 -32.20
C VAL A 151 -5.14 -0.31 -30.76
N SER A 152 -5.51 -1.40 -30.10
CA SER A 152 -5.86 -1.36 -28.67
C SER A 152 -5.41 -2.64 -27.98
N TRP A 153 -4.73 -2.51 -26.84
CA TRP A 153 -4.22 -3.63 -26.07
C TRP A 153 -4.46 -3.47 -24.57
N PRO A 154 -4.89 -4.54 -23.87
CA PRO A 154 -5.16 -4.48 -22.45
C PRO A 154 -3.87 -4.49 -21.63
N GLY A 155 -3.46 -3.32 -21.12
CA GLY A 155 -2.20 -3.15 -20.37
C GLY A 155 -2.00 -4.08 -19.17
N LYS A 156 -3.06 -4.68 -18.61
CA LYS A 156 -2.94 -5.69 -17.53
C LYS A 156 -2.30 -7.02 -17.99
N TYR A 157 -2.17 -7.25 -19.29
CA TYR A 157 -1.57 -8.43 -19.90
C TYR A 157 -0.21 -8.12 -20.54
N ALA A 158 0.67 -7.45 -19.79
CA ALA A 158 2.00 -7.09 -20.26
C ALA A 158 2.81 -8.30 -20.77
N THR A 159 2.74 -9.45 -20.09
CA THR A 159 3.45 -10.66 -20.53
C THR A 159 2.93 -11.22 -21.85
N ALA A 160 1.62 -11.04 -22.12
CA ALA A 160 1.04 -11.47 -23.40
C ALA A 160 1.45 -10.53 -24.54
N TRP A 161 1.69 -9.25 -24.24
CA TRP A 161 2.28 -8.31 -25.19
C TRP A 161 3.69 -8.74 -25.57
N ASP A 162 4.52 -9.10 -24.58
CA ASP A 162 5.87 -9.61 -24.83
C ASP A 162 5.84 -10.85 -25.74
N HIS A 163 4.88 -11.76 -25.54
CA HIS A 163 4.70 -12.94 -26.39
C HIS A 163 4.29 -12.58 -27.82
N LEU A 164 3.36 -11.63 -27.99
CA LEU A 164 2.95 -11.13 -29.31
C LEU A 164 4.17 -10.62 -30.07
N VAL A 165 4.91 -9.67 -29.47
CA VAL A 165 6.06 -9.02 -30.10
C VAL A 165 7.18 -10.03 -30.38
N ALA A 166 7.42 -10.98 -29.47
CA ALA A 166 8.43 -12.02 -29.66
C ALA A 166 8.07 -13.04 -30.75
N SER A 167 6.77 -13.25 -31.02
CA SER A 167 6.31 -14.18 -32.05
C SER A 167 6.52 -13.66 -33.48
N ALA A 168 6.67 -12.34 -33.64
CA ALA A 168 6.90 -11.68 -34.91
C ALA A 168 7.93 -10.53 -34.76
N PRO A 169 9.22 -10.85 -34.47
CA PRO A 169 10.24 -9.83 -34.23
C PRO A 169 10.39 -8.90 -35.44
N GLY A 170 10.23 -7.59 -35.22
CA GLY A 170 10.34 -6.57 -36.27
C GLY A 170 9.17 -6.53 -37.27
N GLN A 171 8.10 -7.30 -37.04
CA GLN A 171 6.92 -7.38 -37.92
C GLN A 171 5.62 -6.98 -37.22
N THR A 172 5.65 -6.69 -35.92
CA THR A 172 4.44 -6.35 -35.17
C THR A 172 4.06 -4.89 -35.42
N SER A 173 3.17 -4.66 -36.39
CA SER A 173 2.52 -3.36 -36.58
C SER A 173 1.60 -3.05 -35.40
N ALA A 174 1.80 -1.92 -34.75
CA ALA A 174 1.08 -1.55 -33.55
C ALA A 174 0.98 -0.03 -33.36
N ALA A 175 -0.24 0.46 -33.20
CA ALA A 175 -0.53 1.86 -32.90
C ALA A 175 -0.62 2.16 -31.40
N VAL A 176 -0.70 1.13 -30.55
CA VAL A 176 -0.79 1.29 -29.09
C VAL A 176 0.38 2.08 -28.53
N VAL A 177 0.11 2.88 -27.49
CA VAL A 177 1.12 3.72 -26.85
C VAL A 177 1.13 3.44 -25.35
N PHE A 178 2.29 3.02 -24.84
CA PHE A 178 2.54 2.82 -23.41
C PHE A 178 3.59 3.81 -22.93
N LEU A 179 3.15 4.81 -22.15
CA LEU A 179 4.00 5.84 -21.55
C LEU A 179 4.08 5.66 -20.03
N PRO A 180 5.06 4.92 -19.50
CA PRO A 180 5.26 4.81 -18.06
C PRO A 180 5.66 6.14 -17.41
N GLU A 181 5.52 6.17 -16.08
CA GLU A 181 6.02 7.24 -15.22
C GLU A 181 7.50 7.51 -15.50
N GLY A 182 7.85 8.80 -15.60
CA GLY A 182 9.22 9.24 -15.92
C GLY A 182 9.56 9.31 -17.42
N SER A 183 8.67 8.86 -18.31
CA SER A 183 8.87 9.06 -19.76
C SER A 183 8.81 10.54 -20.14
N LYS A 184 9.45 10.92 -21.27
CA LYS A 184 9.48 12.30 -21.81
C LYS A 184 8.08 12.94 -21.94
N ASN A 185 7.06 12.12 -22.12
CA ASN A 185 5.70 12.53 -22.39
C ASN A 185 4.75 12.34 -21.17
N PHE A 186 5.24 11.82 -20.05
CA PHE A 186 4.48 11.71 -18.80
C PHE A 186 4.12 13.09 -18.25
N GLY A 187 2.89 13.25 -17.76
CA GLY A 187 2.37 14.51 -17.22
C GLY A 187 2.06 15.58 -18.28
N LYS A 188 2.32 15.31 -19.57
CA LYS A 188 2.02 16.26 -20.65
C LYS A 188 0.58 16.11 -21.14
N HIS A 189 -0.06 17.24 -21.37
CA HIS A 189 -1.41 17.33 -21.93
C HIS A 189 -1.35 17.75 -23.40
N SER A 190 -2.23 17.20 -24.23
CA SER A 190 -2.37 17.63 -25.62
C SER A 190 -3.73 18.29 -25.82
N PRO A 191 -3.78 19.48 -26.47
CA PRO A 191 -5.04 20.13 -26.78
C PRO A 191 -5.85 19.26 -27.74
N ILE A 192 -7.17 19.38 -27.64
CA ILE A 192 -8.09 18.72 -28.57
C ILE A 192 -8.15 19.57 -29.85
N PRO A 193 -7.84 19.02 -31.04
CA PRO A 193 -7.98 19.76 -32.29
C PRO A 193 -9.43 20.20 -32.51
N ARG A 194 -9.65 21.46 -32.95
CA ARG A 194 -11.01 21.99 -33.19
C ARG A 194 -11.86 21.13 -34.13
N ARG A 195 -11.22 20.47 -35.10
CA ARG A 195 -11.89 19.57 -36.07
C ARG A 195 -12.56 18.36 -35.41
N GLU A 196 -12.18 18.00 -34.20
CA GLU A 196 -12.78 16.86 -33.47
C GLU A 196 -14.17 17.22 -32.93
N GLY A 197 -14.53 18.51 -32.85
CA GLY A 197 -15.84 18.95 -32.34
C GLY A 197 -16.11 18.48 -30.92
N ILE A 198 -15.08 18.32 -30.09
CA ILE A 198 -15.17 17.85 -28.71
C ILE A 198 -14.74 18.97 -27.78
N ASP A 199 -15.57 19.25 -26.78
CA ASP A 199 -15.28 20.24 -25.76
C ASP A 199 -14.23 19.73 -24.76
N GLY A 200 -13.30 20.62 -24.39
CA GLY A 200 -12.29 20.35 -23.38
C GLY A 200 -10.94 20.99 -23.69
N ARG A 201 -10.20 21.33 -22.64
CA ARG A 201 -8.84 21.91 -22.79
C ARG A 201 -7.83 20.89 -23.31
N CYS A 202 -8.01 19.62 -22.97
CA CYS A 202 -7.16 18.52 -23.39
C CYS A 202 -7.95 17.20 -23.40
N TRP A 203 -7.36 16.16 -23.99
CA TRP A 203 -7.98 14.84 -24.09
C TRP A 203 -8.34 14.18 -22.76
N CYS A 204 -7.83 14.61 -21.61
CA CYS A 204 -8.24 14.03 -20.33
C CYS A 204 -9.75 14.14 -20.07
N MET A 205 -10.39 15.24 -20.50
CA MET A 205 -11.80 15.49 -20.26
C MET A 205 -12.70 14.43 -20.93
N PRO A 206 -12.65 14.20 -22.25
CA PRO A 206 -13.47 13.16 -22.87
C PRO A 206 -13.06 11.74 -22.45
N LEU A 207 -11.78 11.48 -22.16
CA LEU A 207 -11.30 10.14 -21.81
C LEU A 207 -11.66 9.71 -20.39
N TYR A 208 -11.49 10.63 -19.44
CA TYR A 208 -11.51 10.32 -18.01
C TYR A 208 -12.52 11.12 -17.21
N GLY A 209 -13.12 12.16 -17.80
CA GLY A 209 -14.04 13.10 -17.17
C GLY A 209 -13.35 14.22 -16.38
N GLU A 210 -12.04 14.11 -16.17
CA GLU A 210 -11.24 15.08 -15.41
C GLU A 210 -9.78 15.06 -15.87
N GLU A 211 -9.05 16.14 -15.57
CA GLU A 211 -7.62 16.25 -15.86
C GLU A 211 -6.82 15.29 -14.99
N LYS A 212 -5.95 14.47 -15.59
CA LYS A 212 -5.14 13.47 -14.88
C LYS A 212 -3.69 13.90 -14.80
N ALA A 213 -3.06 13.75 -13.63
CA ALA A 213 -1.67 14.15 -13.38
C ALA A 213 -0.63 13.45 -14.28
N TRP A 214 -0.94 12.26 -14.79
CA TRP A 214 -0.07 11.55 -15.74
C TRP A 214 -0.19 12.05 -17.18
N GLY A 215 -1.09 13.00 -17.46
CA GLY A 215 -1.25 13.61 -18.77
C GLY A 215 -2.04 12.76 -19.78
N CYS A 216 -2.25 13.35 -20.96
CA CYS A 216 -2.94 12.73 -22.10
C CYS A 216 -2.14 12.81 -23.40
N ARG A 217 -0.84 13.11 -23.36
CA ARG A 217 0.01 13.15 -24.56
C ARG A 217 0.06 11.80 -25.29
N TRP A 218 0.01 10.69 -24.56
CA TRP A 218 -0.06 9.34 -25.14
C TRP A 218 -1.23 9.19 -26.12
N TRP A 219 -2.37 9.83 -25.84
CA TRP A 219 -3.57 9.74 -26.67
C TRP A 219 -3.39 10.42 -28.03
N ALA A 220 -2.73 11.58 -28.06
CA ALA A 220 -2.44 12.26 -29.32
C ALA A 220 -1.50 11.43 -30.21
N LEU A 221 -0.46 10.83 -29.61
CA LEU A 221 0.45 9.91 -30.31
C LEU A 221 -0.30 8.67 -30.82
N TRP A 222 -1.20 8.11 -29.99
CA TRP A 222 -2.04 6.99 -30.38
C TRP A 222 -2.95 7.34 -31.58
N ILE A 223 -3.63 8.49 -31.57
CA ILE A 223 -4.41 8.97 -32.71
C ILE A 223 -3.52 9.07 -33.96
N GLU A 224 -2.35 9.71 -33.85
CA GLU A 224 -1.41 9.83 -34.98
C GLU A 224 -1.02 8.46 -35.56
N ASN A 225 -0.81 7.46 -34.71
CA ASN A 225 -0.51 6.09 -35.13
C ASN A 225 -1.71 5.41 -35.80
N VAL A 226 -2.91 5.54 -35.25
CA VAL A 226 -4.13 4.96 -35.82
C VAL A 226 -4.43 5.58 -37.19
N GLU A 227 -4.35 6.91 -37.30
CA GLU A 227 -4.56 7.62 -38.57
C GLU A 227 -3.54 7.17 -39.63
N ARG A 228 -2.27 6.94 -39.26
CA ARG A 228 -1.27 6.33 -40.15
C ARG A 228 -1.65 4.90 -40.56
N ALA A 229 -2.10 4.07 -39.63
CA ALA A 229 -2.52 2.69 -39.92
C ALA A 229 -3.69 2.66 -40.90
N VAL A 230 -4.68 3.56 -40.73
CA VAL A 230 -5.81 3.73 -41.66
C VAL A 230 -5.33 4.22 -43.02
N GLN A 231 -4.42 5.20 -43.06
CA GLN A 231 -3.84 5.70 -44.32
C GLN A 231 -3.13 4.58 -45.10
N HIS A 232 -2.44 3.67 -44.40
CA HIS A 232 -1.79 2.50 -44.99
C HIS A 232 -2.74 1.33 -45.26
N ARG A 233 -4.05 1.46 -44.97
CA ARG A 233 -5.05 0.39 -45.14
C ARG A 233 -4.70 -0.88 -44.35
N ALA A 234 -4.13 -0.72 -43.16
CA ALA A 234 -3.88 -1.82 -42.24
C ALA A 234 -5.19 -2.41 -41.70
N GLU A 235 -5.20 -3.69 -41.35
CA GLU A 235 -6.31 -4.33 -40.63
C GLU A 235 -6.21 -3.97 -39.14
N LEU A 236 -7.07 -3.08 -38.66
CA LEU A 236 -7.03 -2.65 -37.26
C LEU A 236 -7.51 -3.78 -36.33
N GLN A 237 -6.75 -4.11 -35.29
CA GLN A 237 -7.10 -5.14 -34.30
C GLN A 237 -7.25 -4.54 -32.89
N VAL A 238 -8.38 -4.83 -32.25
CA VAL A 238 -8.69 -4.46 -30.86
C VAL A 238 -8.71 -5.71 -30.00
N TYR A 239 -7.86 -5.75 -28.97
CA TYR A 239 -7.81 -6.88 -28.05
C TYR A 239 -8.68 -6.68 -26.81
N PHE A 240 -9.58 -7.64 -26.60
CA PHE A 240 -10.47 -7.71 -25.45
C PHE A 240 -9.91 -8.67 -24.39
N PHE A 241 -10.42 -8.54 -23.16
CA PHE A 241 -10.11 -9.49 -22.10
C PHE A 241 -10.59 -10.91 -22.45
N GLU A 242 -10.00 -11.91 -21.79
CA GLU A 242 -10.32 -13.32 -21.98
C GLU A 242 -11.83 -13.60 -21.79
N GLY A 243 -12.47 -14.14 -22.84
CA GLY A 243 -13.90 -14.47 -22.85
C GLY A 243 -14.83 -13.26 -22.93
N ALA A 244 -14.28 -12.07 -23.20
CA ALA A 244 -15.01 -10.80 -23.16
C ALA A 244 -14.94 -10.04 -24.50
N ARG A 245 -14.78 -10.76 -25.61
CA ARG A 245 -14.88 -10.18 -26.96
C ARG A 245 -16.19 -9.40 -27.10
N ASP A 246 -16.07 -8.17 -27.61
CA ASP A 246 -17.16 -7.21 -27.82
C ASP A 246 -17.90 -6.73 -26.55
N LYS A 247 -17.38 -7.04 -25.35
CA LYS A 247 -17.96 -6.59 -24.08
C LYS A 247 -17.20 -5.42 -23.48
N GLY A 248 -17.83 -4.72 -22.55
CA GLY A 248 -17.19 -3.65 -21.81
C GLY A 248 -16.98 -2.38 -22.63
N LYS A 249 -17.72 -2.15 -23.71
CA LYS A 249 -17.70 -0.86 -24.42
C LYS A 249 -18.43 0.21 -23.60
N VAL A 250 -18.09 1.47 -23.82
CA VAL A 250 -18.89 2.62 -23.34
C VAL A 250 -20.00 2.91 -24.36
N VAL A 251 -20.99 3.70 -23.99
CA VAL A 251 -22.11 4.01 -24.90
C VAL A 251 -21.65 4.80 -26.12
N SER A 252 -20.83 5.83 -25.91
CA SER A 252 -20.17 6.57 -26.99
C SER A 252 -18.88 7.22 -26.49
N PHE A 253 -18.13 7.86 -27.39
CA PHE A 253 -16.93 8.58 -26.99
C PHE A 253 -17.25 9.79 -26.10
N GLU A 254 -18.40 10.43 -26.32
CA GLU A 254 -18.89 11.57 -25.53
C GLU A 254 -19.23 11.18 -24.09
N THR A 255 -19.70 9.95 -23.85
CA THR A 255 -20.03 9.46 -22.51
C THR A 255 -18.84 8.84 -21.78
N ALA A 256 -17.74 8.54 -22.49
CA ALA A 256 -16.61 7.78 -21.97
C ALA A 256 -16.04 8.35 -20.65
N GLY A 257 -15.84 9.66 -20.59
CA GLY A 257 -15.33 10.35 -19.42
C GLY A 257 -16.27 10.30 -18.20
N GLN A 258 -17.56 10.52 -18.40
CA GLN A 258 -18.56 10.43 -17.33
C GLN A 258 -18.70 9.00 -16.81
N GLU A 259 -18.71 8.02 -17.71
CA GLU A 259 -18.73 6.61 -17.33
C GLU A 259 -17.45 6.20 -16.61
N ASN A 260 -16.29 6.78 -16.96
CA ASN A 260 -15.05 6.57 -16.21
C ASN A 260 -15.16 7.09 -14.77
N LEU A 261 -15.63 8.32 -14.58
CA LEU A 261 -15.85 8.89 -13.24
C LEU A 261 -16.81 8.02 -12.42
N ARG A 262 -17.89 7.52 -13.05
CA ARG A 262 -18.84 6.61 -12.39
C ARG A 262 -18.15 5.31 -11.96
N ARG A 263 -17.36 4.67 -12.85
CA ARG A 263 -16.59 3.46 -12.51
C ARG A 263 -15.62 3.73 -11.35
N GLU A 264 -14.88 4.83 -11.39
CA GLU A 264 -13.94 5.20 -10.32
C GLU A 264 -14.66 5.43 -8.99
N ALA A 265 -15.80 6.14 -9.00
CA ALA A 265 -16.60 6.36 -7.80
C ALA A 265 -17.11 5.04 -7.19
N LEU A 266 -17.59 4.11 -8.02
CA LEU A 266 -18.00 2.79 -7.56
C LEU A 266 -16.81 1.99 -7.02
N LEU A 267 -15.67 1.96 -7.72
CA LEU A 267 -14.48 1.26 -7.25
C LEU A 267 -13.91 1.85 -5.95
N LYS A 268 -14.10 3.15 -5.68
CA LYS A 268 -13.75 3.76 -4.38
C LYS A 268 -14.58 3.18 -3.22
N LYS A 269 -15.84 2.74 -3.46
CA LYS A 269 -16.67 2.03 -2.47
C LYS A 269 -16.09 0.68 -2.03
N MET A 270 -15.06 0.16 -2.72
CA MET A 270 -14.29 -1.01 -2.27
C MET A 270 -13.69 -0.81 -0.87
N ARG A 271 -13.41 0.43 -0.46
CA ARG A 271 -12.95 0.72 0.92
C ARG A 271 -14.04 0.44 1.94
N ASP A 272 -15.25 0.92 1.69
CA ASP A 272 -16.42 0.72 2.55
C ASP A 272 -16.82 -0.75 2.61
N PHE A 273 -16.74 -1.44 1.47
CA PHE A 273 -16.93 -2.88 1.42
C PHE A 273 -15.95 -3.62 2.35
N LYS A 274 -14.67 -3.22 2.39
CA LYS A 274 -13.68 -3.88 3.26
C LYS A 274 -13.90 -3.63 4.75
N SER A 275 -14.55 -2.53 5.13
CA SER A 275 -14.86 -2.24 6.54
C SER A 275 -16.17 -2.87 7.02
N CYS A 276 -17.03 -3.33 6.10
CA CYS A 276 -18.33 -3.89 6.46
C CYS A 276 -18.26 -5.33 7.02
N ASP A 277 -19.30 -5.71 7.77
CA ASP A 277 -19.43 -7.05 8.36
C ASP A 277 -19.45 -8.17 7.32
N HIS A 278 -20.01 -7.92 6.13
CA HIS A 278 -20.05 -8.91 5.05
C HIS A 278 -18.65 -9.35 4.62
N PHE A 279 -17.72 -8.41 4.50
CA PHE A 279 -16.33 -8.73 4.15
C PHE A 279 -15.61 -9.43 5.30
N ARG A 280 -15.87 -9.04 6.55
CA ARG A 280 -15.32 -9.75 7.74
C ARG A 280 -15.73 -11.21 7.77
N ARG A 281 -17.03 -11.50 7.56
CA ARG A 281 -17.55 -12.87 7.46
C ARG A 281 -16.93 -13.65 6.30
N ALA A 282 -16.73 -13.01 5.14
CA ALA A 282 -16.04 -13.66 4.02
C ALA A 282 -14.59 -14.02 4.36
N MET A 283 -13.89 -13.15 5.11
CA MET A 283 -12.53 -13.42 5.59
C MET A 283 -12.48 -14.60 6.57
N GLU A 284 -13.45 -14.70 7.47
CA GLU A 284 -13.63 -15.84 8.38
C GLU A 284 -13.96 -17.13 7.62
N ALA A 285 -14.80 -17.05 6.58
CA ALA A 285 -15.18 -18.16 5.71
C ALA A 285 -14.07 -18.62 4.73
N GLY A 286 -12.84 -18.13 4.89
CA GLY A 286 -11.68 -18.62 4.15
C GLY A 286 -11.26 -17.79 2.94
N LEU A 287 -11.86 -16.61 2.69
CA LEU A 287 -11.35 -15.70 1.65
C LEU A 287 -9.86 -15.42 1.83
N LYS A 288 -9.40 -15.27 3.07
CA LYS A 288 -7.98 -15.04 3.41
C LYS A 288 -7.04 -16.17 3.00
N ASN A 289 -7.55 -17.40 2.87
CA ASN A 289 -6.80 -18.61 2.53
C ASN A 289 -6.63 -18.79 1.01
N LEU A 290 -7.33 -17.99 0.19
CA LEU A 290 -7.21 -18.09 -1.27
C LEU A 290 -5.83 -17.67 -1.77
N ARG A 291 -5.39 -18.29 -2.87
CA ARG A 291 -4.08 -18.04 -3.46
C ARG A 291 -3.95 -16.58 -3.91
N ARG A 292 -2.90 -15.91 -3.43
CA ARG A 292 -2.55 -14.52 -3.78
C ARG A 292 -1.52 -14.40 -4.92
N LYS A 293 -0.99 -15.53 -5.41
CA LYS A 293 -0.08 -15.55 -6.56
C LYS A 293 -0.79 -14.94 -7.76
N VAL A 294 -0.17 -13.90 -8.32
CA VAL A 294 -0.65 -13.21 -9.52
C VAL A 294 -0.49 -14.11 -10.73
N ARG A 295 -1.51 -14.14 -11.59
CA ARG A 295 -1.56 -14.84 -12.88
C ARG A 295 -1.15 -13.89 -14.01
N TYR A 296 -1.24 -14.36 -15.26
CA TYR A 296 -0.89 -13.58 -16.46
C TYR A 296 -1.77 -12.34 -16.66
N ASP A 297 -3.00 -12.32 -16.11
CA ASP A 297 -3.97 -11.24 -16.21
C ASP A 297 -3.83 -10.20 -15.08
N SER A 298 -2.72 -10.28 -14.34
CA SER A 298 -2.47 -9.50 -13.12
C SER A 298 -3.45 -9.76 -11.97
N SER A 299 -4.33 -10.76 -12.07
CA SER A 299 -5.27 -11.16 -11.02
C SER A 299 -4.78 -12.36 -10.21
N SER A 300 -5.40 -12.60 -9.06
CA SER A 300 -5.19 -13.77 -8.20
C SER A 300 -6.53 -14.37 -7.83
N GLN A 301 -6.54 -15.60 -7.31
CA GLN A 301 -7.79 -16.22 -6.83
C GLN A 301 -8.44 -15.34 -5.75
N TYR A 302 -7.63 -14.84 -4.81
CA TYR A 302 -8.06 -13.89 -3.78
C TYR A 302 -8.69 -12.63 -4.36
N SER A 303 -8.04 -11.96 -5.33
CA SER A 303 -8.53 -10.69 -5.86
C SER A 303 -9.81 -10.86 -6.70
N ARG A 304 -9.94 -11.96 -7.45
CA ARG A 304 -11.16 -12.27 -8.21
C ARG A 304 -12.34 -12.54 -7.29
N GLU A 305 -12.15 -13.36 -6.26
CA GLU A 305 -13.22 -13.66 -5.31
C GLU A 305 -13.62 -12.44 -4.50
N LYS A 306 -12.64 -11.65 -4.03
CA LYS A 306 -12.89 -10.36 -3.38
C LYS A 306 -13.73 -9.43 -4.27
N TYR A 307 -13.41 -9.34 -5.56
CA TYR A 307 -14.15 -8.50 -6.50
C TYR A 307 -15.56 -9.03 -6.76
N ARG A 308 -15.74 -10.35 -6.89
CA ARG A 308 -17.05 -11.00 -7.02
C ARG A 308 -17.96 -10.69 -5.81
N LEU A 309 -17.41 -10.80 -4.60
CA LEU A 309 -18.14 -10.46 -3.37
C LEU A 309 -18.48 -8.96 -3.30
N PHE A 310 -17.56 -8.11 -3.73
CA PHE A 310 -17.81 -6.67 -3.84
C PHE A 310 -18.96 -6.36 -4.81
N LEU A 311 -18.98 -6.96 -6.00
CA LEU A 311 -20.09 -6.80 -6.95
C LEU A 311 -21.43 -7.22 -6.34
N ARG A 312 -21.46 -8.34 -5.59
CA ARG A 312 -22.67 -8.80 -4.91
C ARG A 312 -23.15 -7.86 -3.81
N TRP A 313 -22.22 -7.17 -3.14
CA TRP A 313 -22.53 -6.20 -2.09
C TRP A 313 -23.11 -4.88 -2.63
N LEU A 314 -22.78 -4.52 -3.88
CA LEU A 314 -23.31 -3.31 -4.50
C LEU A 314 -24.82 -3.38 -4.80
N PRO A 315 -25.51 -2.23 -4.81
CA PRO A 315 -26.87 -2.12 -5.36
C PRO A 315 -26.96 -2.73 -6.77
N ALA A 316 -28.11 -3.31 -7.12
CA ALA A 316 -28.27 -4.04 -8.39
C ALA A 316 -27.90 -3.20 -9.63
N VAL A 317 -28.29 -1.92 -9.65
CA VAL A 317 -27.98 -0.99 -10.75
C VAL A 317 -26.47 -0.73 -10.87
N ASP A 318 -25.77 -0.55 -9.75
CA ASP A 318 -24.33 -0.30 -9.72
C ASP A 318 -23.52 -1.56 -10.10
N ARG A 319 -23.96 -2.71 -9.60
CA ARG A 319 -23.41 -4.02 -9.97
C ARG A 319 -23.52 -4.26 -11.47
N LYS A 320 -24.73 -4.12 -12.03
CA LYS A 320 -24.97 -4.31 -13.46
C LYS A 320 -24.10 -3.38 -14.31
N PHE A 321 -23.99 -2.11 -13.93
CA PHE A 321 -23.11 -1.17 -14.62
C PHE A 321 -21.64 -1.60 -14.64
N LEU A 322 -21.11 -2.14 -13.53
CA LEU A 322 -19.73 -2.65 -13.49
C LEU A 322 -19.56 -3.95 -14.27
N GLU A 323 -20.55 -4.85 -14.23
CA GLU A 323 -20.56 -6.11 -14.99
C GLU A 323 -20.61 -5.84 -16.50
N ASP A 324 -21.49 -4.94 -16.96
CA ASP A 324 -21.58 -4.51 -18.36
C ASP A 324 -20.30 -3.79 -18.81
N SER A 325 -19.59 -3.18 -17.87
CA SER A 325 -18.28 -2.54 -18.09
C SER A 325 -17.11 -3.54 -18.09
N ASP A 326 -17.29 -4.84 -17.87
CA ASP A 326 -16.17 -5.78 -17.92
C ASP A 326 -15.82 -6.16 -19.37
N GLY A 327 -14.53 -6.21 -19.71
CA GLY A 327 -14.04 -6.64 -21.04
C GLY A 327 -12.96 -5.76 -21.67
N LEU A 328 -12.90 -4.48 -21.29
CA LEU A 328 -11.88 -3.52 -21.75
C LEU A 328 -11.32 -2.73 -20.56
N GLY A 329 -10.04 -2.36 -20.63
CA GLY A 329 -9.44 -1.39 -19.71
C GLY A 329 -10.02 0.02 -19.87
N ASN A 330 -9.87 0.89 -18.86
CA ASN A 330 -10.47 2.23 -18.89
C ASN A 330 -10.04 3.06 -20.12
N SER A 331 -8.74 3.08 -20.44
CA SER A 331 -8.24 3.78 -21.64
C SER A 331 -8.75 3.11 -22.93
N GLN A 332 -8.74 1.77 -22.99
CA GLN A 332 -9.22 1.03 -24.15
C GLN A 332 -10.69 1.28 -24.48
N LYS A 333 -11.54 1.48 -23.47
CA LYS A 333 -12.95 1.84 -23.69
C LYS A 333 -13.08 3.09 -24.54
N ALA A 334 -12.26 4.10 -24.24
CA ALA A 334 -12.25 5.33 -25.00
C ALA A 334 -11.60 5.15 -26.37
N GLU A 335 -10.52 4.35 -26.48
CA GLU A 335 -9.90 3.98 -27.77
C GLU A 335 -10.95 3.37 -28.72
N VAL A 336 -11.68 2.36 -28.25
CA VAL A 336 -12.72 1.68 -29.04
C VAL A 336 -13.86 2.63 -29.41
N ALA A 337 -14.36 3.42 -28.45
CA ALA A 337 -15.42 4.37 -28.74
C ALA A 337 -15.00 5.47 -29.72
N TRP A 338 -13.72 5.87 -29.71
CA TRP A 338 -13.17 6.81 -30.68
C TRP A 338 -13.08 6.20 -32.08
N LEU A 339 -12.60 4.95 -32.20
CA LEU A 339 -12.60 4.21 -33.48
C LEU A 339 -14.02 4.12 -34.06
N GLU A 340 -15.01 3.79 -33.23
CA GLU A 340 -16.42 3.72 -33.61
C GLU A 340 -16.97 5.09 -34.04
N LYS A 341 -16.68 6.16 -33.29
CA LYS A 341 -17.03 7.54 -33.65
C LYS A 341 -16.46 7.95 -35.01
N LYS A 342 -15.25 7.51 -35.34
CA LYS A 342 -14.56 7.79 -36.60
C LYS A 342 -15.06 6.92 -37.76
N GLY A 343 -15.86 5.89 -37.49
CA GLY A 343 -16.32 4.92 -38.48
C GLY A 343 -15.21 3.95 -38.92
N TYR A 344 -14.14 3.80 -38.14
CA TYR A 344 -13.04 2.90 -38.46
C TYR A 344 -13.41 1.46 -38.10
N GLN A 345 -13.36 0.58 -39.10
CA GLN A 345 -13.59 -0.85 -38.91
C GLN A 345 -12.39 -1.48 -38.20
N TYR A 346 -12.67 -2.43 -37.31
CA TYR A 346 -11.63 -3.18 -36.60
C TYR A 346 -12.08 -4.61 -36.34
N THR A 347 -11.12 -5.52 -36.25
CA THR A 347 -11.32 -6.91 -35.85
C THR A 347 -11.22 -7.02 -34.33
N ALA A 348 -12.28 -7.49 -33.67
CA ALA A 348 -12.29 -7.80 -32.25
C ALA A 348 -11.57 -9.13 -31.98
N VAL A 349 -10.51 -9.09 -31.18
CA VAL A 349 -9.65 -10.25 -30.89
C VAL A 349 -9.69 -10.59 -29.40
N ASP A 350 -9.89 -11.86 -29.07
CA ASP A 350 -9.79 -12.35 -27.69
C ASP A 350 -8.33 -12.59 -27.32
N ILE A 351 -7.88 -12.05 -26.18
CA ILE A 351 -6.48 -12.16 -25.76
C ILE A 351 -6.05 -13.58 -25.37
N SER A 352 -6.98 -14.50 -25.09
CA SER A 352 -6.69 -15.89 -24.69
C SER A 352 -5.71 -16.62 -25.61
N ARG A 353 -5.62 -16.22 -26.90
CA ARG A 353 -4.64 -16.74 -27.85
C ARG A 353 -3.18 -16.54 -27.40
N TRP A 354 -2.91 -15.50 -26.61
CA TRP A 354 -1.57 -15.13 -26.13
C TRP A 354 -1.28 -15.55 -24.69
N LEU A 355 -2.28 -16.09 -23.97
CA LEU A 355 -2.17 -16.43 -22.56
C LEU A 355 -1.67 -17.85 -22.31
N ARG A 356 -1.77 -18.72 -23.32
CA ARG A 356 -1.27 -20.09 -23.22
C ARG A 356 0.26 -20.04 -23.23
N PRO A 357 0.94 -20.65 -22.25
CA PRO A 357 2.39 -20.79 -22.31
C PRO A 357 2.73 -21.53 -23.60
N VAL A 358 3.65 -20.98 -24.40
CA VAL A 358 4.31 -21.75 -25.45
C VAL A 358 4.95 -22.94 -24.72
N PRO A 359 4.61 -24.19 -25.06
CA PRO A 359 5.23 -25.34 -24.42
C PRO A 359 6.75 -25.18 -24.53
N ALA A 360 7.45 -25.35 -23.41
CA ALA A 360 8.89 -25.17 -23.39
C ALA A 360 9.52 -26.05 -24.48
N LYS A 361 10.41 -25.47 -25.29
CA LYS A 361 11.18 -26.21 -26.31
C LYS A 361 11.91 -27.35 -25.61
N GLY A 362 11.38 -28.58 -25.70
CA GLY A 362 11.91 -29.75 -25.00
C GLY A 362 10.98 -30.45 -24.01
N ASP A 363 9.69 -30.07 -23.89
CA ASP A 363 8.72 -30.91 -23.18
C ASP A 363 8.20 -32.02 -24.12
N PRO A 364 8.62 -33.29 -23.97
CA PRO A 364 8.32 -34.37 -24.91
C PRO A 364 6.83 -34.77 -24.96
N MET A 365 5.94 -34.13 -24.18
CA MET A 365 4.53 -34.50 -24.12
C MET A 365 3.61 -33.91 -25.21
N THR A 366 4.06 -32.95 -26.02
CA THR A 366 3.17 -32.31 -27.03
C THR A 366 3.20 -32.93 -28.43
N ASN A 367 4.02 -33.96 -28.67
CA ASN A 367 4.02 -34.74 -29.92
C ASN A 367 2.90 -35.79 -30.01
N ARG A 368 1.75 -35.58 -29.35
CA ARG A 368 0.53 -36.32 -29.72
C ARG A 368 -0.13 -35.55 -30.86
N PRO A 369 -0.17 -36.09 -32.09
CA PRO A 369 -0.95 -35.48 -33.15
C PRO A 369 -2.38 -35.34 -32.64
N HIS A 370 -2.90 -34.11 -32.66
CA HIS A 370 -4.33 -33.86 -32.53
C HIS A 370 -4.97 -34.60 -33.70
N LYS A 371 -5.43 -35.84 -33.48
CA LYS A 371 -6.37 -36.48 -34.39
C LYS A 371 -7.58 -35.56 -34.39
N LEU A 372 -7.69 -34.72 -35.42
CA LEU A 372 -8.97 -34.14 -35.80
C LEU A 372 -9.92 -35.33 -35.96
N GLY A 373 -10.87 -35.42 -35.03
CA GLY A 373 -11.97 -36.35 -35.13
C GLY A 373 -12.67 -36.10 -36.46
N ARG A 374 -12.61 -37.11 -37.32
CA ARG A 374 -13.36 -37.20 -38.56
C ARG A 374 -14.83 -36.97 -38.22
N GLN A 375 -15.39 -35.92 -38.80
CA GLN A 375 -16.81 -35.61 -38.86
C GLN A 375 -17.52 -36.87 -39.39
N MET A 376 -18.41 -37.46 -38.59
CA MET A 376 -19.38 -38.41 -39.10
C MET A 376 -20.51 -37.60 -39.71
N ASP A 377 -20.58 -37.65 -41.03
CA ASP A 377 -21.82 -37.41 -41.75
C ASP A 377 -22.82 -38.49 -41.32
N SER A 378 -24.01 -38.06 -40.92
CA SER A 378 -25.19 -38.93 -40.86
C SER A 378 -26.32 -38.18 -41.53
N GLU A 379 -26.92 -38.90 -42.47
CA GLU A 379 -28.13 -38.63 -43.26
C GLU A 379 -29.35 -38.29 -42.41
#